data_AF-G1DFZ4-F1
#
_entry.id   AF-G1DFZ4-F1
#
_cell.length_a   1.000
_cell.length_b   1.000
_cell.length_c   1.000
_cell.angle_alpha   90.00
_cell.angle_beta   90.00
_cell.angle_gamma   90.00
#
_symmetry.space_group_name_H-M   'P 1'
#
loop_
_entity.id
_entity.type
_entity.pdbx_description
1 polymer ?
#
loop_
_entity_poly.entity_id
_entity_poly.type
_entity_poly.pdbx_seq_one_letter_code
_entity_poly.pdbx_strand_id
1 'polypeptide(L)'
;MEAVLNELVSVEDLLKFERKFKSEKAAGSVSKSTQFEYAWCLVRSKSNDDIRKGLALREELLHKGSKEEQLDYVFYLAVGNYRLKEYEKALKYARGLLQTEPQNNQAKELERLIDKAMKKDGLVGMAILGGMALGVAGLAGLIGLAVSKSKS
;
A
#
# COMPACT_ATOMS: atom_id res chain seq x y z
N MET A 1 -7.11 -3.81 11.30
CA MET A 1 -6.19 -2.88 10.63
C MET A 1 -6.58 -1.40 10.73
N GLU A 2 -7.86 -1.01 10.66
CA GLU A 2 -8.26 0.43 10.65
C GLU A 2 -7.71 1.23 11.83
N ALA A 3 -7.65 0.67 13.04
CA ALA A 3 -7.06 1.32 14.20
C ALA A 3 -5.57 1.67 14.01
N VAL A 4 -4.81 0.80 13.35
CA VAL A 4 -3.37 1.00 13.06
C VAL A 4 -3.17 2.07 11.98
N LEU A 5 -4.09 2.14 11.00
CA LEU A 5 -4.04 3.16 9.94
C LEU A 5 -4.40 4.57 10.46
N ASN A 6 -5.23 4.61 11.49
CA ASN A 6 -5.69 5.85 12.14
C ASN A 6 -4.82 6.24 13.35
N GLU A 7 -3.89 5.39 13.77
CA GLU A 7 -3.00 5.65 14.89
C GLU A 7 -1.96 6.72 14.50
N LEU A 8 -2.18 7.92 15.00
CA LEU A 8 -1.30 9.05 14.76
C LEU A 8 -0.02 8.93 15.58
N VAL A 9 1.11 9.27 14.98
CA VAL A 9 2.37 9.37 15.71
C VAL A 9 2.31 10.52 16.72
N SER A 10 2.94 10.34 17.89
CA SER A 10 3.10 11.44 18.84
C SER A 10 4.05 12.51 18.26
N VAL A 11 3.83 13.78 18.63
CA VAL A 11 4.73 14.87 18.21
C VAL A 11 6.13 14.65 18.76
N GLU A 12 6.25 14.08 19.96
CA GLU A 12 7.52 13.78 20.61
C GLU A 12 8.32 12.75 19.82
N ASP A 13 7.69 11.65 19.39
CA ASP A 13 8.35 10.62 18.58
C ASP A 13 8.77 11.19 17.23
N LEU A 14 7.89 11.94 16.57
CA LEU A 14 8.21 12.55 15.28
C LEU A 14 9.45 13.46 15.39
N LEU A 15 9.51 14.31 16.41
CA LEU A 15 10.66 15.19 16.65
C LEU A 15 11.91 14.42 17.04
N LYS A 16 11.79 13.33 17.83
CA LYS A 16 12.90 12.47 18.21
C LYS A 16 13.59 11.88 16.98
N PHE A 17 12.82 11.26 16.09
CA PHE A 17 13.38 10.64 14.88
C PHE A 17 13.82 11.68 13.85
N GLU A 18 13.15 12.83 13.76
CA GLU A 18 13.61 13.93 12.93
C GLU A 18 14.98 14.46 13.37
N ARG A 19 15.20 14.64 14.68
CA ARG A 19 16.50 15.08 15.22
C ARG A 19 17.60 14.08 14.88
N LYS A 20 17.34 12.78 15.07
CA LYS A 20 18.28 11.71 14.73
C LYS A 20 18.63 11.73 13.24
N PHE A 21 17.62 11.83 12.38
CA PHE A 21 17.80 11.92 10.92
C PHE A 21 18.61 13.15 10.50
N LYS A 22 18.30 14.33 11.04
CA LYS A 22 19.05 15.56 10.74
C LYS A 22 20.51 15.48 11.20
N SER A 23 20.75 14.90 12.38
CA SER A 23 22.10 14.70 12.92
C SER A 23 22.95 13.80 12.02
N GLU A 24 22.43 12.62 11.65
CA GLU A 24 23.14 11.70 10.75
C GLU A 24 23.34 12.30 9.35
N LYS A 25 22.35 13.04 8.84
CA LYS A 25 22.47 13.74 7.56
C LYS A 25 23.57 14.80 7.59
N ALA A 26 23.70 15.54 8.69
CA ALA A 26 24.77 16.52 8.88
C ALA A 26 26.16 15.85 9.03
N ALA A 27 26.21 14.63 9.57
CA ALA A 27 27.41 13.80 9.65
C ALA A 27 27.83 13.16 8.30
N GLY A 28 27.04 13.35 7.23
CA GLY A 28 27.38 12.97 5.86
C GLY A 28 26.66 11.73 5.32
N SER A 29 26.09 10.89 6.17
CA SER A 29 25.32 9.72 5.73
C SER A 29 24.26 9.33 6.74
N VAL A 30 23.05 9.04 6.27
CA VAL A 30 21.95 8.52 7.10
C VAL A 30 21.92 7.00 7.02
N SER A 31 21.85 6.35 8.18
CA SER A 31 21.69 4.89 8.26
C SER A 31 20.31 4.46 7.76
N LYS A 32 20.22 3.24 7.20
CA LYS A 32 18.94 2.68 6.72
C LYS A 32 17.89 2.63 7.84
N SER A 33 18.31 2.25 9.05
CA SER A 33 17.44 2.21 10.24
C SER A 33 16.87 3.59 10.57
N THR A 34 17.70 4.63 10.65
CA THR A 34 17.22 5.99 10.94
C THR A 34 16.32 6.54 9.84
N GLN A 35 16.63 6.27 8.57
CA GLN A 35 15.76 6.65 7.46
C GLN A 35 14.40 5.93 7.55
N PHE A 36 14.39 4.64 7.87
CA PHE A 36 13.17 3.84 8.02
C PHE A 36 12.31 4.33 9.19
N GLU A 37 12.91 4.52 10.37
CA GLU A 37 12.22 5.00 11.58
C GLU A 37 11.62 6.39 11.37
N TYR A 38 12.35 7.29 10.73
CA TYR A 38 11.83 8.63 10.46
C TYR A 38 10.69 8.60 9.43
N ALA A 39 10.85 7.82 8.35
CA ALA A 39 9.81 7.63 7.35
C ALA A 39 8.55 6.98 7.95
N TRP A 40 8.72 6.07 8.92
CA TRP A 40 7.62 5.47 9.68
C TRP A 40 6.76 6.52 10.39
N CYS A 41 7.40 7.41 11.15
CA CYS A 41 6.72 8.48 11.86
C CYS A 41 6.01 9.43 10.89
N LEU A 42 6.69 9.82 9.81
CA LEU A 42 6.15 10.73 8.80
C LEU A 42 4.87 10.18 8.13
N VAL A 43 4.87 8.90 7.74
CA VAL A 43 3.69 8.24 7.13
C VAL A 43 2.50 8.17 8.08
N ARG A 44 2.70 8.36 9.41
CA ARG A 44 1.66 8.41 10.45
C ARG A 44 1.36 9.83 10.96
N SER A 45 1.94 10.86 10.35
CA SER A 45 1.64 12.26 10.67
C SER A 45 0.22 12.66 10.27
N LYS A 46 -0.29 13.77 10.84
CA LYS A 46 -1.52 14.43 10.39
C LYS A 46 -1.32 15.27 9.12
N SER A 47 -0.07 15.66 8.82
CA SER A 47 0.27 16.50 7.67
C SER A 47 0.43 15.65 6.41
N ASN A 48 -0.25 16.03 5.32
CA ASN A 48 -0.07 15.36 4.03
C ASN A 48 1.35 15.54 3.48
N ASP A 49 2.01 16.66 3.78
CA ASP A 49 3.40 16.89 3.33
C ASP A 49 4.39 16.00 4.05
N ASP A 50 4.16 15.74 5.35
CA ASP A 50 4.93 14.75 6.09
C ASP A 50 4.74 13.36 5.49
N ILE A 51 3.50 12.96 5.19
CA ILE A 51 3.22 11.65 4.59
C ILE A 51 3.94 11.51 3.24
N ARG A 52 3.87 12.53 2.37
CA ARG A 52 4.60 12.53 1.07
C ARG A 52 6.11 12.41 1.27
N LYS A 53 6.68 13.15 2.22
CA LYS A 53 8.11 13.05 2.57
C LYS A 53 8.46 11.64 3.06
N GLY A 54 7.64 11.05 3.91
CA GLY A 54 7.84 9.69 4.41
C GLY A 54 7.77 8.64 3.30
N LEU A 55 6.86 8.80 2.34
CA LEU A 55 6.78 7.93 1.16
C LEU A 55 8.05 8.04 0.31
N ALA A 56 8.53 9.25 0.03
CA ALA A 56 9.76 9.46 -0.75
C ALA A 56 10.98 8.80 -0.07
N LEU A 57 11.12 8.97 1.25
CA LEU A 57 12.21 8.33 2.01
C LEU A 57 12.13 6.80 1.98
N ARG A 58 10.92 6.21 1.91
CA ARG A 58 10.74 4.75 1.74
C ARG A 58 11.03 4.28 0.33
N GLU A 59 10.64 5.04 -0.69
CA GLU A 59 10.97 4.72 -2.09
C GLU A 59 12.50 4.67 -2.29
N GLU A 60 13.26 5.58 -1.67
CA GLU A 60 14.73 5.52 -1.66
C GLU A 60 15.30 4.26 -0.98
N LEU A 61 14.63 3.75 0.07
CA LEU A 61 15.04 2.52 0.77
C LEU A 61 14.69 1.26 -0.03
N LEU A 62 13.64 1.30 -0.84
CA LEU A 62 13.18 0.17 -1.66
C LEU A 62 14.29 -0.39 -2.55
N HIS A 63 15.08 0.49 -3.17
CA HIS A 63 16.20 0.08 -4.02
C HIS A 63 17.43 -0.41 -3.25
N LYS A 64 17.46 -0.24 -1.92
CA LYS A 64 18.60 -0.55 -1.04
C LYS A 64 18.33 -1.73 -0.10
N GLY A 65 17.08 -2.19 -0.01
CA GLY A 65 16.65 -3.26 0.89
C GLY A 65 16.83 -4.67 0.30
N SER A 66 16.85 -5.67 1.17
CA SER A 66 16.68 -7.08 0.82
C SER A 66 15.26 -7.34 0.28
N LYS A 67 15.01 -8.53 -0.27
CA LYS A 67 13.67 -8.90 -0.75
C LYS A 67 12.62 -8.83 0.36
N GLU A 68 12.96 -9.26 1.58
CA GLU A 68 12.06 -9.22 2.73
C GLU A 68 11.78 -7.77 3.15
N GLU A 69 12.81 -6.94 3.26
CA GLU A 69 12.65 -5.51 3.58
C GLU A 69 11.83 -4.77 2.53
N GLN A 70 11.98 -5.12 1.25
CA GLN A 70 11.19 -4.55 0.16
C GLN A 70 9.69 -4.83 0.33
N LEU A 71 9.31 -6.02 0.80
CA LEU A 71 7.90 -6.38 1.01
C LEU A 71 7.29 -5.52 2.12
N ASP A 72 8.02 -5.31 3.22
CA ASP A 72 7.62 -4.37 4.27
C ASP A 72 7.48 -2.96 3.71
N TYR A 73 8.46 -2.48 2.93
CA TYR A 73 8.40 -1.13 2.38
C TYR A 73 7.21 -0.94 1.45
N VAL A 74 6.92 -1.91 0.58
CA VAL A 74 5.75 -1.91 -0.31
C VAL A 74 4.45 -1.85 0.49
N PHE A 75 4.32 -2.62 1.57
CA PHE A 75 3.15 -2.59 2.44
C PHE A 75 2.90 -1.16 2.97
N TYR A 76 3.93 -0.48 3.45
CA TYR A 76 3.77 0.87 3.96
C TYR A 76 3.62 1.95 2.90
N LEU A 77 4.15 1.73 1.69
CA LEU A 77 3.81 2.57 0.53
C LEU A 77 2.31 2.49 0.24
N ALA A 78 1.71 1.30 0.31
CA ALA A 78 0.26 1.15 0.17
C ALA A 78 -0.50 1.92 1.26
N VAL A 79 -0.07 1.81 2.53
CA VAL A 79 -0.66 2.55 3.66
C VAL A 79 -0.59 4.06 3.48
N GLY A 80 0.58 4.62 3.14
CA GLY A 80 0.72 6.07 3.01
C GLY A 80 -0.07 6.63 1.82
N ASN A 81 -0.12 5.91 0.69
CA ASN A 81 -0.95 6.30 -0.46
C ASN A 81 -2.45 6.23 -0.12
N TYR A 82 -2.89 5.21 0.65
CA TYR A 82 -4.27 5.14 1.13
C TYR A 82 -4.63 6.36 2.01
N ARG A 83 -3.73 6.77 2.92
CA ARG A 83 -3.94 7.96 3.78
C ARG A 83 -4.00 9.26 2.97
N LEU A 84 -3.26 9.35 1.87
CA LEU A 84 -3.32 10.48 0.92
C LEU A 84 -4.55 10.45 0.00
N LYS A 85 -5.41 9.42 0.11
CA LYS A 85 -6.53 9.13 -0.81
C LYS A 85 -6.10 8.83 -2.25
N GLU A 86 -4.83 8.47 -2.45
CA GLU A 86 -4.28 8.00 -3.72
C GLU A 86 -4.62 6.50 -3.88
N TYR A 87 -5.91 6.19 -3.93
CA TYR A 87 -6.41 4.82 -3.76
C TYR A 87 -5.93 3.85 -4.85
N GLU A 88 -5.84 4.29 -6.10
CA GLU A 88 -5.34 3.46 -7.20
C GLU A 88 -3.87 3.06 -6.97
N LYS A 89 -3.04 4.01 -6.55
CA LYS A 89 -1.63 3.76 -6.22
C LYS A 89 -1.50 2.84 -5.01
N ALA A 90 -2.34 3.05 -3.98
CA ALA A 90 -2.40 2.17 -2.82
C ALA A 90 -2.78 0.73 -3.19
N LEU A 91 -3.81 0.57 -4.04
CA LEU A 91 -4.30 -0.72 -4.50
C LEU A 91 -3.26 -1.48 -5.32
N LYS A 92 -2.53 -0.78 -6.18
CA LYS A 92 -1.42 -1.34 -6.96
C LYS A 92 -0.35 -1.96 -6.06
N TYR A 93 0.08 -1.26 -5.01
CA TYR A 93 1.06 -1.79 -4.07
C TYR A 93 0.51 -2.97 -3.26
N ALA A 94 -0.72 -2.88 -2.74
CA ALA A 94 -1.34 -3.96 -1.97
C ALA A 94 -1.48 -5.26 -2.80
N ARG A 95 -1.91 -5.15 -4.06
CA ARG A 95 -2.02 -6.30 -4.97
C ARG A 95 -0.67 -6.87 -5.37
N GLY A 96 0.33 -6.02 -5.62
CA GLY A 96 1.70 -6.47 -5.90
C GLY A 96 2.29 -7.25 -4.73
N LEU A 97 2.03 -6.82 -3.50
CA LEU A 97 2.42 -7.55 -2.30
C LEU A 97 1.71 -8.91 -2.23
N LEU A 98 0.41 -8.97 -2.49
CA LEU A 98 -0.36 -10.23 -2.48
C LEU A 98 0.02 -11.20 -3.60
N GLN A 99 0.58 -10.72 -4.72
CA GLN A 99 1.17 -11.60 -5.74
C GLN A 99 2.42 -12.32 -5.22
N THR A 100 3.17 -11.68 -4.32
CA THR A 100 4.39 -12.25 -3.72
C THR A 100 4.08 -13.07 -2.48
N GLU A 101 3.17 -12.57 -1.63
CA GLU A 101 2.74 -13.21 -0.39
C GLU A 101 1.20 -13.37 -0.33
N PRO A 102 0.63 -14.37 -1.03
CA PRO A 102 -0.83 -14.56 -1.10
C PRO A 102 -1.50 -14.85 0.25
N GLN A 103 -0.73 -15.23 1.27
CA GLN A 103 -1.24 -15.52 2.62
C GLN A 103 -1.15 -14.34 3.58
N ASN A 104 -0.65 -13.18 3.14
CA ASN A 104 -0.50 -12.01 3.98
C ASN A 104 -1.87 -11.40 4.32
N ASN A 105 -2.37 -11.70 5.53
CA ASN A 105 -3.69 -11.24 5.98
C ASN A 105 -3.77 -9.72 6.15
N GLN A 106 -2.66 -9.05 6.48
CA GLN A 106 -2.63 -7.59 6.60
C GLN A 106 -2.81 -6.95 5.23
N ALA A 107 -2.12 -7.44 4.20
CA ALA A 107 -2.27 -6.94 2.83
C ALA A 107 -3.69 -7.18 2.28
N LYS A 108 -4.32 -8.33 2.59
CA LYS A 108 -5.73 -8.60 2.25
C LYS A 108 -6.70 -7.65 2.94
N GLU A 109 -6.46 -7.35 4.22
CA GLU A 109 -7.30 -6.38 4.93
C GLU A 109 -7.13 -4.97 4.34
N LEU A 110 -5.91 -4.58 3.98
CA LEU A 110 -5.64 -3.27 3.36
C LEU A 110 -6.32 -3.13 2.01
N GLU A 111 -6.25 -4.15 1.15
CA GLU A 111 -6.95 -4.16 -0.14
C GLU A 111 -8.46 -3.92 0.04
N ARG A 112 -9.09 -4.64 0.98
CA ARG A 112 -10.53 -4.47 1.27
C ARG A 112 -10.86 -3.07 1.78
N LEU A 113 -10.00 -2.47 2.60
CA LEU A 113 -10.17 -1.11 3.09
C LEU A 113 -10.07 -0.07 1.97
N ILE A 114 -9.10 -0.25 1.06
CA ILE A 114 -8.95 0.60 -0.13
C ILE A 114 -10.19 0.49 -1.02
N ASP A 115 -10.64 -0.73 -1.35
CA ASP A 115 -11.84 -0.96 -2.16
C ASP A 115 -13.09 -0.33 -1.54
N LYS A 116 -13.26 -0.46 -0.22
CA LYS A 116 -14.37 0.16 0.52
C LYS A 116 -14.30 1.68 0.48
N ALA A 117 -13.11 2.27 0.63
CA ALA A 117 -12.91 3.71 0.56
C ALA A 117 -13.17 4.25 -0.85
N MET A 118 -12.70 3.58 -1.91
CA MET A 118 -12.99 3.95 -3.30
C MET A 118 -14.49 3.94 -3.59
N LYS A 119 -15.22 2.91 -3.13
CA LYS A 119 -16.68 2.85 -3.27
C LYS A 119 -17.38 3.99 -2.54
N LYS A 120 -16.95 4.28 -1.31
CA LYS A 120 -17.51 5.36 -0.49
C LYS A 120 -17.27 6.74 -1.11
N ASP A 121 -16.08 6.98 -1.64
CA ASP A 121 -15.69 8.27 -2.23
C ASP A 121 -16.15 8.39 -3.70
N GLY A 122 -16.95 7.44 -4.21
CA GLY A 122 -17.54 7.47 -5.55
C GLY A 122 -16.54 7.25 -6.69
N LEU A 123 -15.34 6.76 -6.38
CA LEU A 123 -14.24 6.52 -7.32
C LEU A 123 -14.37 5.18 -8.05
N VAL A 124 -15.39 4.38 -7.71
CA VAL A 124 -15.73 3.17 -8.46
C VAL A 124 -16.70 3.54 -9.57
N GLY A 125 -16.19 3.64 -10.80
CA GLY A 125 -17.03 3.62 -11.99
C GLY A 125 -17.88 2.34 -12.02
N MET A 126 -19.03 2.38 -12.70
CA MET A 126 -20.09 1.33 -12.75
C MET A 126 -19.66 -0.10 -13.14
N ALA A 127 -18.37 -0.43 -13.23
CA ALA A 127 -17.85 -1.71 -13.71
C ALA A 127 -17.44 -2.71 -12.59
N ILE A 128 -17.27 -2.31 -11.32
CA ILE A 128 -16.75 -3.21 -10.26
C ILE A 128 -17.81 -3.53 -9.19
N LEU A 129 -18.95 -4.03 -9.64
CA LEU A 129 -19.92 -4.75 -8.79
C LEU A 129 -20.04 -6.23 -9.17
N GLY A 130 -19.05 -6.78 -9.89
CA GLY A 130 -19.08 -8.15 -10.42
C GLY A 130 -18.25 -9.20 -9.66
N GLY A 131 -17.81 -8.95 -8.41
CA GLY A 131 -16.85 -9.85 -7.73
C GLY A 131 -17.37 -10.62 -6.51
N MET A 132 -18.52 -10.26 -5.94
CA MET A 132 -19.07 -10.91 -4.74
C MET A 132 -20.58 -11.19 -4.84
N ALA A 133 -21.08 -11.38 -6.07
CA ALA A 133 -22.48 -11.68 -6.32
C ALA A 133 -22.69 -12.85 -7.28
N LEU A 134 -21.86 -13.90 -7.20
CA LEU A 134 -22.13 -15.23 -7.79
C LEU A 134 -21.44 -16.23 -6.84
N GLY A 135 -22.14 -16.86 -5.90
CA GLY A 135 -23.01 -17.98 -6.22
C GLY A 135 -22.25 -19.25 -5.83
N VAL A 136 -22.73 -19.93 -4.79
CA VAL A 136 -22.33 -21.31 -4.49
C VAL A 136 -22.94 -22.19 -5.58
N ALA A 137 -22.35 -22.20 -6.78
CA ALA A 137 -22.69 -23.12 -7.87
C ALA A 137 -21.62 -23.10 -8.98
N GLY A 138 -20.87 -24.19 -9.10
CA GLY A 138 -20.44 -24.71 -10.41
C GLY A 138 -19.10 -24.24 -10.97
N LEU A 139 -18.03 -24.94 -10.59
CA LEU A 139 -16.82 -25.13 -11.38
C LEU A 139 -17.16 -25.81 -12.73
N ALA A 140 -17.50 -25.07 -13.80
CA ALA A 140 -17.70 -25.69 -15.14
C ALA A 140 -17.64 -24.76 -16.37
N GLY A 141 -17.14 -23.51 -16.28
CA GLY A 141 -17.29 -22.53 -17.37
C GLY A 141 -16.06 -22.23 -18.24
N LEU A 142 -14.88 -22.77 -17.95
CA LEU A 142 -13.62 -22.32 -18.57
C LEU A 142 -12.94 -23.39 -19.44
N ILE A 143 -13.67 -24.10 -20.32
CA ILE A 143 -13.04 -24.92 -21.35
C ILE A 143 -13.81 -24.86 -22.68
N GLY A 144 -13.19 -24.22 -23.67
CA GLY A 144 -13.41 -24.45 -25.11
C GLY A 144 -14.65 -23.79 -25.73
N LEU A 145 -14.64 -23.31 -26.97
CA LEU A 145 -13.67 -23.40 -28.03
C LEU A 145 -14.08 -22.33 -29.06
N ALA A 146 -13.11 -21.54 -29.53
CA ALA A 146 -13.27 -20.80 -30.76
C ALA A 146 -13.37 -21.81 -31.93
N VAL A 147 -14.42 -21.74 -32.75
CA VAL A 147 -14.37 -22.17 -34.16
C VAL A 147 -15.24 -21.23 -34.99
N SER A 148 -14.57 -20.59 -35.94
CA SER A 148 -15.14 -19.90 -37.09
C SER A 148 -15.31 -20.92 -38.23
N LYS A 149 -16.47 -20.95 -38.93
CA LYS A 149 -16.50 -20.86 -40.40
C LYS A 149 -17.91 -20.85 -41.02
N SER A 150 -17.95 -20.03 -42.07
CA SER A 150 -18.85 -19.79 -43.21
C SER A 150 -19.87 -20.83 -43.73
N LYS A 151 -20.97 -20.24 -44.27
CA LYS A 151 -21.74 -20.54 -45.50
C LYS A 151 -22.12 -22.00 -45.83
N SER A 152 -23.44 -22.25 -45.90
CA SER A 152 -24.14 -22.46 -47.17
C SER A 152 -25.57 -21.94 -47.07
#